data_AF-W4QAR5-F1
#
_entry.id   AF-W4QAR5-F1
#
_cell.length_a   1.000
_cell.length_b   1.000
_cell.length_c   1.000
_cell.angle_alpha   90.00
_cell.angle_beta   90.00
_cell.angle_gamma   90.00
#
_symmetry.space_group_name_H-M   'P 1'
#
loop_
_entity.id
_entity.type
_entity.pdbx_description
1 polymer ?
#
loop_
_entity_poly.entity_id
_entity_poly.type
_entity_poly.pdbx_seq_one_letter_code
_entity_poly.pdbx_strand_id
1 'polypeptide(L)'
;MYIDPSIEEKFTGHLKSAWLDSFKQSLEAKGWEQRVEQFKQVTGVHMVRSYKEIMERARRTSKLAGIQLLDIRDFPGQGHATTGVLDVFWDRKGVIEPKEFKQFNDARVLLMRTDRRTFYGGEELEATLELSNFGARIDQGVLKWEIHDGETLLSQGEQSVSSLEAGMIHAFETVRMTAVEDRPVQYLLSVTFEYAGIKLENEWDFWSYPRKPLPIGTEQIWTNMKELNSLLYGATYGELIGIEERSYKKEDARLAITEYLSRDVLQFLLDGGSVWLMAKPGNQYDEVHTKYLPVFWNFLWFPTQASTTMGMIVNEHPVFNHFPHDGMSNWQWYHLVDQTAALCLDNVPQVAPIVEVVDNFHRMKRLAYAFEAKVGKGKLFVSSFRTYATNDLKRPENSYLFQMILNYVLSESFQPNAQLTVGEIVRMCKVNGQTVT
;
A
#
# COMPACT_ATOMS: atom_id res chain seq x y z
N MET A 1 11.15 0.69 10.92
CA MET A 1 10.11 0.12 11.80
C MET A 1 9.76 1.11 12.90
N TYR A 2 8.51 1.14 13.36
CA TYR A 2 8.08 1.98 14.47
C TYR A 2 8.84 1.65 15.76
N ILE A 3 8.95 2.63 16.65
CA ILE A 3 9.82 2.53 17.83
C ILE A 3 9.11 1.87 18.99
N ASP A 4 9.86 1.01 19.70
CA ASP A 4 9.47 0.50 21.01
C ASP A 4 10.00 1.41 22.13
N PRO A 5 9.13 2.11 22.89
CA PRO A 5 9.57 3.01 23.96
C PRO A 5 10.20 2.28 25.15
N SER A 6 10.02 0.96 25.30
CA SER A 6 10.67 0.16 26.35
C SER A 6 12.18 0.01 26.16
N ILE A 7 12.68 0.28 24.94
CA ILE A 7 14.12 0.22 24.64
C ILE A 7 14.95 1.17 25.51
N GLU A 8 14.32 2.19 26.09
CA GLU A 8 14.96 3.11 27.05
C GLU A 8 15.64 2.36 28.21
N GLU A 9 15.03 1.28 28.71
CA GLU A 9 15.56 0.50 29.83
C GLU A 9 16.94 -0.10 29.54
N LYS A 10 17.29 -0.27 28.26
CA LYS A 10 18.59 -0.79 27.82
C LYS A 10 19.70 0.28 27.82
N PHE A 11 19.37 1.58 27.87
CA PHE A 11 20.36 2.67 27.89
C PHE A 11 20.94 2.90 29.29
N THR A 12 21.64 1.89 29.82
CA THR A 12 22.27 1.93 31.17
C THR A 12 23.69 2.52 31.19
N GLY A 13 24.27 2.78 30.01
CA GLY A 13 25.63 3.31 29.86
C GLY A 13 25.71 4.84 29.81
N HIS A 14 26.77 5.35 29.18
CA HIS A 14 27.00 6.80 29.04
C HIS A 14 26.10 7.47 27.98
N LEU A 15 25.55 6.70 27.05
CA LEU A 15 24.64 7.21 26.02
C LEU A 15 23.23 7.34 26.58
N LYS A 16 22.61 8.51 26.42
CA LYS A 16 21.22 8.77 26.79
C LYS A 16 20.33 8.83 25.55
N SER A 17 19.11 8.32 25.65
CA SER A 17 18.11 8.29 24.61
C SER A 17 17.17 9.51 24.64
N ALA A 18 17.71 10.74 24.66
CA ALA A 18 16.89 11.97 24.79
C ALA A 18 15.80 12.13 23.71
N TRP A 19 15.95 11.47 22.55
CA TRP A 19 14.94 11.43 21.49
C TRP A 19 13.68 10.66 21.91
N LEU A 20 13.80 9.67 22.82
CA LEU A 20 12.66 8.91 23.36
C LEU A 20 11.76 9.78 24.24
N ASP A 21 12.31 10.74 24.98
CA ASP A 21 11.52 11.63 25.84
C ASP A 21 10.44 12.36 25.03
N SER A 22 10.85 12.95 23.89
CA SER A 22 9.93 13.66 23.00
C SER A 22 8.88 12.75 22.36
N PHE A 23 9.27 11.51 22.04
CA PHE A 23 8.37 10.50 21.50
C PHE A 23 7.35 10.03 22.53
N LYS A 24 7.77 9.76 23.78
CA LYS A 24 6.89 9.36 24.88
C LYS A 24 5.88 10.45 25.21
N GLN A 25 6.31 11.72 25.29
CA GLN A 25 5.41 12.86 25.48
C GLN A 25 4.37 12.97 24.35
N SER A 26 4.79 12.74 23.10
CA SER A 26 3.89 12.77 21.95
C SER A 26 2.91 11.60 21.94
N LEU A 27 3.34 10.40 22.37
CA LEU A 27 2.47 9.23 22.55
C LEU A 27 1.39 9.52 23.59
N GLU A 28 1.78 10.04 24.76
CA GLU A 28 0.87 10.39 25.85
C GLU A 28 -0.13 11.47 25.43
N ALA A 29 0.35 12.55 24.80
CA ALA A 29 -0.52 13.62 24.32
C ALA A 29 -1.56 13.14 23.29
N LYS A 30 -1.26 12.07 22.54
CA LYS A 30 -2.18 11.46 21.56
C LYS A 30 -2.98 10.28 22.11
N GLY A 31 -2.65 9.75 23.29
CA GLY A 31 -3.23 8.52 23.83
C GLY A 31 -2.96 7.30 22.93
N TRP A 32 -1.77 7.21 22.33
CA TRP A 32 -1.41 6.19 21.33
C TRP A 32 -0.58 5.02 21.88
N GLU A 33 -0.38 4.93 23.20
CA GLU A 33 0.44 3.91 23.85
C GLU A 33 -0.01 2.50 23.50
N GLN A 34 -1.33 2.26 23.47
CA GLN A 34 -1.91 0.95 23.11
C GLN A 34 -1.76 0.60 21.62
N ARG A 35 -1.43 1.59 20.77
CA ARG A 35 -1.27 1.41 19.32
C ARG A 35 0.15 1.07 18.91
N VAL A 36 1.13 1.29 19.80
CA VAL A 36 2.56 1.12 19.50
C VAL A 36 2.85 -0.28 18.98
N GLU A 37 2.27 -1.32 19.57
CA GLU A 37 2.52 -2.70 19.13
C GLU A 37 1.97 -2.98 17.73
N GLN A 38 0.78 -2.48 17.43
CA GLN A 38 0.21 -2.56 16.07
C GLN A 38 1.10 -1.83 15.06
N PHE A 39 1.59 -0.63 15.39
CA PHE A 39 2.48 0.12 14.53
C PHE A 39 3.82 -0.57 14.32
N LYS A 40 4.42 -1.14 15.37
CA LYS A 40 5.66 -1.94 15.26
C LYS A 40 5.45 -3.10 14.29
N GLN A 41 4.36 -3.86 14.46
CA GLN A 41 4.07 -5.00 13.61
C GLN A 41 3.89 -4.58 12.14
N VAL A 42 3.00 -3.62 11.86
CA VAL A 42 2.66 -3.27 10.48
C VAL A 42 3.85 -2.65 9.74
N THR A 43 4.61 -1.77 10.41
CA THR A 43 5.78 -1.12 9.80
C THR A 43 6.96 -2.08 9.69
N GLY A 44 7.03 -3.07 10.58
CA GLY A 44 8.01 -4.16 10.54
C GLY A 44 7.77 -5.09 9.36
N VAL A 45 6.54 -5.57 9.18
CA VAL A 45 6.13 -6.38 8.01
C VAL A 45 6.39 -5.63 6.71
N HIS A 46 6.01 -4.35 6.64
CA HIS A 46 6.26 -3.52 5.48
C HIS A 46 7.76 -3.40 5.14
N MET A 47 8.60 -3.20 6.16
CA MET A 47 10.06 -3.12 6.02
C MET A 47 10.66 -4.45 5.57
N VAL A 48 10.24 -5.58 6.15
CA VAL A 48 10.70 -6.94 5.79
C VAL A 48 10.32 -7.27 4.35
N ARG A 49 9.07 -7.04 3.95
CA ARG A 49 8.60 -7.25 2.56
C ARG A 49 9.42 -6.42 1.57
N SER A 50 9.73 -5.18 1.92
CA SER A 50 10.57 -4.30 1.11
C SER A 50 12.02 -4.79 1.03
N TYR A 51 12.60 -5.25 2.15
CA TYR A 51 13.94 -5.82 2.16
C TYR A 51 14.05 -7.06 1.28
N LYS A 52 13.08 -7.97 1.39
CA LYS A 52 13.00 -9.16 0.56
C LYS A 52 13.07 -8.81 -0.93
N GLU A 53 12.20 -7.91 -1.40
CA GLU A 53 12.19 -7.51 -2.81
C GLU A 53 13.48 -6.80 -3.24
N ILE A 54 14.02 -5.89 -2.43
CA ILE A 54 15.28 -5.19 -2.77
C ILE A 54 16.44 -6.17 -2.87
N MET A 55 16.56 -7.10 -1.93
CA MET A 55 17.62 -8.12 -1.91
C MET A 55 17.52 -9.07 -3.09
N GLU A 56 16.32 -9.60 -3.34
CA GLU A 56 16.09 -10.50 -4.47
C GLU A 56 16.32 -9.80 -5.80
N ARG A 57 15.87 -8.55 -5.95
CA ARG A 57 16.12 -7.74 -7.16
C ARG A 57 17.61 -7.49 -7.38
N ALA A 58 18.35 -7.18 -6.32
CA ALA A 58 19.80 -7.04 -6.38
C ALA A 58 20.44 -8.37 -6.81
N ARG A 59 20.05 -9.49 -6.19
CA ARG A 59 20.56 -10.83 -6.51
C ARG A 59 20.19 -11.33 -7.90
N ARG A 60 19.09 -10.87 -8.50
CA ARG A 60 18.70 -11.10 -9.91
C ARG A 60 19.57 -10.34 -10.91
N THR A 61 20.35 -9.37 -10.46
CA THR A 61 21.16 -8.50 -11.32
C THR A 61 22.49 -9.17 -11.64
N SER A 62 22.67 -9.58 -12.89
CA SER A 62 23.93 -10.15 -13.37
C SER A 62 25.10 -9.19 -13.13
N LYS A 63 26.24 -9.73 -12.69
CA LYS A 63 27.48 -9.00 -12.39
C LYS A 63 27.43 -8.04 -11.20
N LEU A 64 26.34 -8.02 -10.42
CA LEU A 64 26.36 -7.33 -9.13
C LEU A 64 27.36 -8.03 -8.19
N ALA A 65 28.36 -7.29 -7.70
CA ALA A 65 29.46 -7.86 -6.91
C ALA A 65 29.13 -8.01 -5.41
N GLY A 66 28.10 -7.34 -4.91
CA GLY A 66 27.72 -7.41 -3.51
C GLY A 66 26.64 -6.41 -3.14
N ILE A 67 26.13 -6.56 -1.91
CA ILE A 67 25.13 -5.69 -1.30
C ILE A 67 25.67 -5.29 0.07
N GLN A 68 25.61 -4.00 0.39
CA GLN A 68 25.92 -3.48 1.71
C GLN A 68 24.66 -2.86 2.30
N LEU A 69 24.19 -3.42 3.41
CA LEU A 69 23.10 -2.83 4.18
C LEU A 69 23.61 -1.62 4.98
N LEU A 70 22.79 -0.58 5.03
CA LEU A 70 23.02 0.62 5.83
C LEU A 70 21.82 0.82 6.77
N ASP A 71 21.79 0.24 7.97
CA ASP A 71 22.62 -0.83 8.54
C ASP A 71 21.68 -2.04 8.78
N ILE A 72 22.18 -3.21 9.19
CA ILE A 72 21.32 -4.34 9.59
C ILE A 72 20.61 -4.08 10.92
N ARG A 73 21.19 -3.20 11.74
CA ARG A 73 20.65 -2.72 13.01
C ARG A 73 20.20 -1.26 12.93
N ASP A 74 19.43 -0.81 13.91
CA ASP A 74 19.12 0.61 14.03
C ASP A 74 20.37 1.43 14.31
N PHE A 75 20.44 2.60 13.66
CA PHE A 75 21.52 3.53 13.85
C PHE A 75 21.17 4.53 14.96
N PRO A 76 21.91 4.57 16.09
CA PRO A 76 21.57 5.41 17.24
C PRO A 76 21.97 6.89 17.05
N GLY A 77 22.82 7.20 16.06
CA GLY A 77 23.23 8.57 15.78
C GLY A 77 22.11 9.38 15.13
N GLN A 78 22.33 10.69 15.01
CA GLN A 78 21.50 11.57 14.19
C GLN A 78 20.00 11.61 14.58
N GLY A 79 19.65 11.33 15.84
CA GLY A 79 18.25 11.36 16.29
C GLY A 79 17.51 10.03 16.09
N HIS A 80 18.24 8.94 15.91
CA HIS A 80 17.77 7.55 15.79
C HIS A 80 17.13 7.22 14.44
N ALA A 81 17.73 6.29 13.71
CA ALA A 81 17.27 5.81 12.42
C ALA A 81 16.83 4.36 12.52
N THR A 82 15.52 4.15 12.37
CA THR A 82 14.85 2.86 12.56
C THR A 82 14.90 1.98 11.31
N THR A 83 16.04 1.93 10.63
CA THR A 83 16.20 1.20 9.37
C THR A 83 16.53 -0.27 9.58
N GLY A 84 17.03 -0.67 10.74
CA GLY A 84 17.49 -2.04 10.97
C GLY A 84 16.38 -3.05 11.21
N VAL A 85 16.67 -4.30 10.86
CA VAL A 85 15.90 -5.47 11.32
C VAL A 85 16.22 -5.83 12.79
N LEU A 86 17.40 -5.42 13.26
CA LEU A 86 17.82 -5.49 14.67
C LEU A 86 17.71 -4.11 15.33
N ASP A 87 17.52 -4.07 16.65
CA ASP A 87 17.57 -2.83 17.41
C ASP A 87 19.02 -2.31 17.58
N VAL A 88 19.17 -1.14 18.19
CA VAL A 88 20.48 -0.49 18.43
C VAL A 88 21.44 -1.37 19.24
N PHE A 89 20.91 -2.29 20.05
CA PHE A 89 21.63 -3.22 20.93
C PHE A 89 21.82 -4.61 20.30
N TRP A 90 21.51 -4.77 19.00
CA TRP A 90 21.59 -6.03 18.25
C TRP A 90 20.53 -7.07 18.59
N ASP A 91 19.51 -6.69 19.37
CA ASP A 91 18.42 -7.59 19.70
C ASP A 91 17.39 -7.65 18.57
N ARG A 92 16.66 -8.77 18.55
CA ARG A 92 15.60 -9.01 17.58
C ARG A 92 14.40 -8.14 17.91
N LYS A 93 13.82 -7.53 16.88
CA LYS A 93 12.60 -6.71 16.99
C LYS A 93 11.29 -7.49 16.91
N GLY A 94 11.35 -8.81 16.70
CA GLY A 94 10.18 -9.70 16.71
C GLY A 94 9.35 -9.76 15.42
N VAL A 95 9.80 -9.13 14.32
CA VAL A 95 9.05 -9.10 13.05
C VAL A 95 9.46 -10.14 12.01
N ILE A 96 10.62 -10.77 12.20
CA ILE A 96 11.14 -11.80 11.30
C ILE A 96 12.08 -12.75 12.05
N GLU A 97 12.00 -14.04 11.73
CA GLU A 97 12.92 -15.08 12.19
C GLU A 97 14.19 -15.16 11.34
N PRO A 98 15.34 -15.56 11.91
CA PRO A 98 16.59 -15.75 11.15
C PRO A 98 16.43 -16.71 9.96
N LYS A 99 15.58 -17.75 10.09
CA LYS A 99 15.28 -18.69 9.01
C LYS A 99 14.60 -17.99 7.83
N GLU A 100 13.62 -17.14 8.10
CA GLU A 100 12.88 -16.36 7.09
C GLU A 100 13.78 -15.30 6.45
N PHE A 101 14.60 -14.59 7.24
CA PHE A 101 15.56 -13.62 6.71
C PHE A 101 16.59 -14.25 5.75
N LYS A 102 16.98 -15.50 6.02
CA LYS A 102 17.87 -16.27 5.13
C LYS A 102 17.22 -16.61 3.79
N GLN A 103 15.89 -16.76 3.72
CA GLN A 103 15.22 -17.08 2.45
C GLN A 103 15.56 -16.08 1.33
N PHE A 104 15.84 -14.81 1.66
CA PHE A 104 16.25 -13.78 0.71
C PHE A 104 17.68 -13.23 0.92
N ASN A 105 18.43 -13.71 1.92
CA ASN A 105 19.78 -13.21 2.22
C ASN A 105 20.83 -14.27 2.60
N ASP A 106 20.60 -15.56 2.36
CA ASP A 106 21.63 -16.60 2.54
C ASP A 106 22.69 -16.56 1.40
N ALA A 107 23.72 -17.41 1.51
CA ALA A 107 24.67 -17.65 0.42
C ALA A 107 23.99 -18.21 -0.84
N ARG A 108 22.81 -18.82 -0.67
CA ARG A 108 21.97 -19.36 -1.75
C ARG A 108 20.54 -18.89 -1.57
N VAL A 109 19.98 -18.27 -2.60
CA VAL A 109 18.64 -17.68 -2.54
C VAL A 109 17.86 -18.13 -3.77
N LEU A 110 16.68 -18.71 -3.54
CA LEU A 110 15.70 -18.93 -4.59
C LEU A 110 15.10 -17.58 -4.98
N LEU A 111 15.01 -17.34 -6.27
CA LEU A 111 14.56 -16.09 -6.86
C LEU A 111 13.41 -16.37 -7.81
N MET A 112 12.55 -15.37 -7.93
CA MET A 112 11.49 -15.33 -8.92
C MET A 112 11.71 -14.11 -9.80
N ARG A 113 11.62 -14.32 -11.12
CA ARG A 113 11.61 -13.26 -12.13
C ARG A 113 10.25 -13.23 -12.82
N THR A 114 9.59 -12.09 -12.70
CA THR A 114 8.30 -11.81 -13.36
C THR A 114 8.26 -10.32 -13.73
N ASP A 115 7.43 -9.97 -14.72
CA ASP A 115 7.23 -8.58 -15.16
C ASP A 115 6.20 -7.84 -14.29
N ARG A 116 5.24 -8.57 -13.70
CA ARG A 116 4.18 -8.04 -12.84
C ARG A 116 3.68 -9.07 -11.83
N ARG A 117 2.99 -8.59 -10.79
CA ARG A 117 2.39 -9.43 -9.74
C ARG A 117 0.86 -9.51 -9.82
N THR A 118 0.24 -8.69 -10.66
CA THR A 118 -1.20 -8.56 -10.77
C THR A 118 -1.64 -8.87 -12.20
N PHE A 119 -2.72 -9.64 -12.33
CA PHE A 119 -3.25 -10.13 -13.60
C PHE A 119 -4.75 -9.89 -13.71
N TYR A 120 -5.26 -9.74 -14.92
CA TYR A 120 -6.69 -9.93 -15.12
C TYR A 120 -7.00 -11.42 -15.19
N GLY A 121 -8.22 -11.79 -14.79
CA GLY A 121 -8.73 -13.13 -14.98
C GLY A 121 -8.56 -13.61 -16.43
N GLY A 122 -8.10 -14.86 -16.59
CA GLY A 122 -7.83 -15.49 -17.89
C GLY A 122 -6.48 -15.12 -18.50
N GLU A 123 -5.76 -14.13 -17.96
CA GLU A 123 -4.36 -13.88 -18.35
C GLU A 123 -3.45 -14.99 -17.81
N GLU A 124 -2.33 -15.20 -18.51
CA GLU A 124 -1.30 -16.12 -18.05
C GLU A 124 -0.39 -15.43 -17.03
N LEU A 125 -0.33 -16.00 -15.82
CA LEU A 125 0.71 -15.72 -14.84
C LEU A 125 1.98 -16.42 -15.30
N GLU A 126 3.08 -15.67 -15.40
CA GLU A 126 4.39 -16.18 -15.79
C GLU A 126 5.47 -15.79 -14.76
N ALA A 127 6.22 -16.77 -14.27
CA ALA A 127 7.32 -16.56 -13.34
C ALA A 127 8.48 -17.53 -13.62
N THR A 128 9.64 -17.00 -14.01
CA THR A 128 10.87 -17.81 -14.12
C THR A 128 11.50 -17.98 -12.75
N LEU A 129 11.73 -19.22 -12.36
CA LEU A 129 12.44 -19.53 -11.13
C LEU A 129 13.94 -19.52 -11.38
N GLU A 130 14.71 -18.96 -10.45
CA GLU A 130 16.16 -18.89 -10.52
C GLU A 130 16.78 -19.25 -9.18
N LEU A 131 18.04 -19.70 -9.19
CA LEU A 131 18.87 -19.86 -8.00
C LEU A 131 20.06 -18.91 -8.09
N SER A 132 20.15 -17.97 -7.14
CA SER A 132 21.38 -17.23 -6.87
C SER A 132 22.31 -18.12 -6.03
N ASN A 133 23.31 -18.75 -6.66
CA ASN A 133 24.25 -19.63 -5.97
C ASN A 133 25.61 -18.95 -5.75
N PHE A 134 25.81 -18.38 -4.57
CA PHE A 134 27.11 -17.85 -4.11
C PHE A 134 27.73 -18.70 -2.99
N GLY A 135 27.26 -19.94 -2.84
CA GLY A 135 27.94 -20.99 -2.08
C GLY A 135 28.83 -21.86 -2.97
N ALA A 136 29.15 -23.07 -2.52
CA ALA A 136 29.82 -24.09 -3.34
C ALA A 136 28.90 -24.62 -4.47
N ARG A 137 29.53 -25.23 -5.49
CA ARG A 137 28.87 -25.95 -6.58
C ARG A 137 27.90 -27.01 -6.05
N ILE A 138 26.77 -27.18 -6.73
CA ILE A 138 25.77 -28.21 -6.45
C ILE A 138 25.70 -29.13 -7.67
N ASP A 139 25.99 -30.41 -7.47
CA ASP A 139 26.00 -31.37 -8.59
C ASP A 139 24.60 -31.79 -9.01
N GLN A 140 23.69 -31.95 -8.05
CA GLN A 140 22.33 -32.45 -8.27
C GLN A 140 21.38 -31.84 -7.23
N GLY A 141 20.15 -31.56 -7.64
CA GLY A 141 19.06 -31.18 -6.74
C GLY A 141 17.71 -31.24 -7.42
N VAL A 142 16.65 -31.12 -6.63
CA VAL A 142 15.27 -31.17 -7.10
C VAL A 142 14.57 -29.89 -6.69
N LEU A 143 14.08 -29.16 -7.70
CA LEU A 143 13.19 -28.02 -7.52
C LEU A 143 11.75 -28.53 -7.48
N LYS A 144 10.96 -28.03 -6.54
CA LYS A 144 9.50 -28.21 -6.51
C LYS A 144 8.84 -26.87 -6.31
N TRP A 145 7.72 -26.67 -6.97
CA TRP A 145 6.92 -25.47 -6.78
C TRP A 145 5.43 -25.81 -6.74
N GLU A 146 4.68 -24.99 -6.02
CA GLU A 146 3.24 -25.11 -5.87
C GLU A 146 2.63 -23.70 -5.90
N ILE A 147 1.49 -23.56 -6.57
CA ILE A 147 0.66 -22.36 -6.53
C ILE A 147 -0.63 -22.69 -5.80
N HIS A 148 -0.93 -21.94 -4.74
CA HIS A 148 -2.12 -22.11 -3.92
C HIS A 148 -3.03 -20.89 -3.99
N ASP A 149 -4.33 -21.13 -3.80
CA ASP A 149 -5.34 -20.14 -3.40
C ASP A 149 -5.92 -20.57 -2.04
N GLY A 150 -5.49 -19.87 -1.00
CA GLY A 150 -5.71 -20.33 0.38
C GLY A 150 -5.12 -21.72 0.58
N GLU A 151 -5.95 -22.69 0.96
CA GLU A 151 -5.55 -24.10 1.13
C GLU A 151 -5.67 -24.93 -0.16
N THR A 152 -6.16 -24.34 -1.24
CA THR A 152 -6.42 -25.07 -2.50
C THR A 152 -5.20 -25.02 -3.40
N LEU A 153 -4.61 -26.19 -3.68
CA LEU A 153 -3.56 -26.33 -4.69
C LEU A 153 -4.14 -26.16 -6.10
N LEU A 154 -3.62 -25.18 -6.86
CA LEU A 154 -4.05 -24.89 -8.22
C LEU A 154 -3.11 -25.45 -9.29
N SER A 155 -1.81 -25.42 -9.03
CA SER A 155 -0.78 -25.89 -9.96
C SER A 155 0.48 -26.29 -9.20
N GLN A 156 1.23 -27.23 -9.73
CA GLN A 156 2.51 -27.66 -9.16
C GLN A 156 3.44 -28.19 -10.25
N GLY A 157 4.73 -28.23 -9.94
CA GLY A 157 5.74 -28.82 -10.80
C GLY A 157 6.98 -29.26 -10.05
N GLU A 158 7.77 -30.07 -10.73
CA GLU A 158 9.03 -30.60 -10.23
C GLU A 158 10.05 -30.64 -11.36
N GLN A 159 11.27 -30.20 -11.06
CA GLN A 159 12.39 -30.22 -12.00
C GLN A 159 13.64 -30.78 -11.33
N SER A 160 14.21 -31.83 -11.91
CA SER A 160 15.57 -32.28 -11.57
C SER A 160 16.60 -31.38 -12.23
N VAL A 161 17.55 -30.89 -11.45
CA VAL A 161 18.58 -29.95 -11.90
C VAL A 161 19.96 -30.52 -11.56
N SER A 162 20.93 -30.27 -12.44
CA SER A 162 22.32 -30.71 -12.23
C SER A 162 23.32 -29.63 -12.60
N SER A 163 24.54 -29.74 -12.07
CA SER A 163 25.70 -28.90 -12.40
C SER A 163 25.48 -27.39 -12.20
N LEU A 164 25.09 -26.99 -11.00
CA LEU A 164 24.91 -25.59 -10.62
C LEU A 164 26.23 -25.04 -10.06
N GLU A 165 26.97 -24.34 -10.92
CA GLU A 165 28.23 -23.69 -10.57
C GLU A 165 28.10 -22.64 -9.45
N ALA A 166 29.20 -22.41 -8.75
CA ALA A 166 29.33 -21.38 -7.74
C ALA A 166 29.49 -19.98 -8.35
N GLY A 167 29.02 -18.95 -7.65
CA GLY A 167 29.23 -17.54 -7.99
C GLY A 167 28.34 -17.01 -9.11
N MET A 168 27.23 -17.67 -9.43
CA MET A 168 26.36 -17.26 -10.53
C MET A 168 24.88 -17.54 -10.26
N ILE A 169 24.04 -17.02 -11.15
CA ILE A 169 22.59 -17.20 -11.13
C ILE A 169 22.25 -18.26 -12.18
N HIS A 170 21.46 -19.25 -11.78
CA HIS A 170 20.99 -20.32 -12.65
C HIS A 170 19.49 -20.19 -12.86
N ALA A 171 19.05 -20.21 -14.11
CA ALA A 171 17.62 -20.28 -14.42
C ALA A 171 17.14 -21.73 -14.33
N PHE A 172 15.95 -21.90 -13.77
CA PHE A 172 15.20 -23.14 -13.77
C PHE A 172 14.04 -23.02 -14.78
N GLU A 173 12.97 -23.76 -14.56
CA GLU A 173 11.76 -23.66 -15.38
C GLU A 173 11.00 -22.35 -15.15
N THR A 174 10.14 -22.04 -16.13
CA THR A 174 9.17 -20.96 -16.05
C THR A 174 7.82 -21.53 -15.65
N VAL A 175 7.34 -21.14 -14.48
CA VAL A 175 6.01 -21.46 -13.98
C VAL A 175 4.97 -20.67 -14.77
N ARG A 176 3.94 -21.37 -15.25
CA ARG A 176 2.80 -20.80 -15.96
C ARG A 176 1.49 -21.28 -15.37
N MET A 177 0.54 -20.37 -15.21
CA MET A 177 -0.82 -20.70 -14.78
C MET A 177 -1.80 -19.67 -15.34
N THR A 178 -2.94 -20.12 -15.85
CA THR A 178 -4.04 -19.21 -16.20
C THR A 178 -4.68 -18.65 -14.93
N ALA A 179 -4.75 -17.33 -14.82
CA ALA A 179 -5.40 -16.67 -13.70
C ALA A 179 -6.90 -16.99 -13.66
N VAL A 180 -7.43 -17.23 -12.46
CA VAL A 180 -8.86 -17.47 -12.20
C VAL A 180 -9.68 -16.29 -12.72
N GLU A 181 -10.73 -16.59 -13.48
CA GLU A 181 -11.45 -15.59 -14.29
C GLU A 181 -12.55 -14.83 -13.55
N ASP A 182 -13.25 -15.51 -12.64
CA ASP A 182 -14.57 -15.13 -12.15
C ASP A 182 -14.57 -14.42 -10.80
N ARG A 183 -13.45 -14.47 -10.08
CA ARG A 183 -13.32 -13.85 -8.75
C ARG A 183 -11.90 -13.33 -8.51
N PRO A 184 -11.75 -12.35 -7.60
CA PRO A 184 -10.43 -11.92 -7.16
C PRO A 184 -9.74 -13.03 -6.36
N VAL A 185 -8.45 -13.21 -6.56
CA VAL A 185 -7.64 -14.24 -5.88
C VAL A 185 -6.29 -13.68 -5.49
N GLN A 186 -5.82 -14.04 -4.29
CA GLN A 186 -4.41 -13.92 -3.90
C GLN A 186 -3.79 -15.32 -4.01
N TYR A 187 -2.77 -15.45 -4.85
CA TYR A 187 -2.03 -16.69 -5.02
C TYR A 187 -0.74 -16.67 -4.20
N LEU A 188 -0.39 -17.81 -3.62
CA LEU A 188 0.92 -18.04 -3.03
C LEU A 188 1.71 -19.02 -3.90
N LEU A 189 2.79 -18.56 -4.52
CA LEU A 189 3.78 -19.42 -5.17
C LEU A 189 4.83 -19.83 -4.15
N SER A 190 4.81 -21.09 -3.73
CA SER A 190 5.78 -21.69 -2.81
C SER A 190 6.80 -22.50 -3.59
N VAL A 191 8.08 -22.25 -3.37
CA VAL A 191 9.18 -22.93 -4.10
C VAL A 191 10.17 -23.51 -3.11
N THR A 192 10.55 -24.75 -3.36
CA THR A 192 11.57 -25.46 -2.59
C THR A 192 12.62 -26.05 -3.51
N PHE A 193 13.88 -26.03 -3.08
CA PHE A 193 14.97 -26.69 -3.78
C PHE A 193 15.78 -27.53 -2.80
N GLU A 194 15.78 -28.84 -3.02
CA GLU A 194 16.45 -29.81 -2.17
C GLU A 194 17.70 -30.37 -2.84
N TYR A 195 18.84 -30.30 -2.15
CA TYR A 195 20.11 -30.83 -2.61
C TYR A 195 20.95 -31.29 -1.41
N ALA A 196 21.58 -32.47 -1.51
CA ALA A 196 22.47 -33.00 -0.46
C ALA A 196 21.90 -32.92 0.98
N GLY A 197 20.59 -33.12 1.16
CA GLY A 197 19.90 -33.02 2.46
C GLY A 197 19.64 -31.59 2.95
N ILE A 198 19.98 -30.56 2.17
CA ILE A 198 19.67 -29.16 2.44
C ILE A 198 18.42 -28.78 1.65
N LYS A 199 17.50 -28.07 2.31
CA LYS A 199 16.30 -27.49 1.71
C LYS A 199 16.40 -25.97 1.68
N LEU A 200 16.30 -25.38 0.50
CA LEU A 200 16.02 -23.97 0.31
C LEU A 200 14.53 -23.79 0.09
N GLU A 201 14.00 -22.66 0.53
CA GLU A 201 12.60 -22.31 0.38
C GLU A 201 12.46 -20.80 0.18
N ASN A 202 11.52 -20.40 -0.67
CA ASN A 202 11.06 -19.03 -0.80
C ASN A 202 9.63 -19.03 -1.38
N GLU A 203 8.94 -17.93 -1.21
CA GLU A 203 7.53 -17.79 -1.56
C GLU A 203 7.21 -16.40 -2.13
N TRP A 204 6.19 -16.29 -2.99
CA TRP A 204 5.80 -15.02 -3.57
C TRP A 204 4.30 -14.91 -3.77
N ASP A 205 3.75 -13.75 -3.41
CA ASP A 205 2.37 -13.41 -3.68
C ASP A 205 2.17 -12.90 -5.12
N PHE A 206 1.03 -13.30 -5.68
CA PHE A 206 0.43 -12.77 -6.89
C PHE A 206 -1.06 -12.50 -6.66
N TRP A 207 -1.67 -11.73 -7.56
CA TRP A 207 -3.10 -11.45 -7.50
C TRP A 207 -3.72 -11.49 -8.88
N SER A 208 -4.97 -11.94 -8.94
CA SER A 208 -5.81 -11.76 -10.12
C SER A 208 -7.12 -11.08 -9.76
N TYR A 209 -7.66 -10.37 -10.74
CA TYR A 209 -8.94 -9.68 -10.63
C TYR A 209 -9.79 -9.93 -11.87
N PRO A 210 -11.10 -10.22 -11.72
CA PRO A 210 -11.97 -10.44 -12.85
C PRO A 210 -12.13 -9.14 -13.65
N ARG A 211 -12.27 -9.26 -14.98
CA ARG A 211 -12.69 -8.13 -15.82
C ARG A 211 -14.16 -7.88 -15.59
N LYS A 212 -14.47 -6.93 -14.71
CA LYS A 212 -15.85 -6.54 -14.48
C LYS A 212 -16.39 -5.70 -15.64
N PRO A 213 -17.69 -5.84 -15.97
CA PRO A 213 -18.34 -4.99 -16.96
C PRO A 213 -18.27 -3.51 -16.55
N LEU A 214 -18.59 -2.62 -17.49
CA LEU A 214 -18.73 -1.21 -17.16
C LEU A 214 -19.78 -1.04 -16.04
N PRO A 215 -19.56 -0.08 -15.12
CA PRO A 215 -20.51 0.21 -14.06
C PRO A 215 -21.90 0.54 -14.63
N ILE A 216 -22.95 0.11 -13.94
CA ILE A 216 -24.34 0.46 -14.23
C ILE A 216 -24.74 1.65 -13.35
N GLY A 217 -25.66 2.50 -13.80
CA GLY A 217 -26.10 3.67 -13.02
C GLY A 217 -25.21 4.90 -13.20
N THR A 218 -24.33 4.87 -14.21
CA THR A 218 -23.39 5.96 -14.51
C THR A 218 -24.10 7.24 -14.97
N GLU A 219 -25.33 7.13 -15.48
CA GLU A 219 -26.17 8.27 -15.87
C GLU A 219 -26.54 9.19 -14.70
N GLN A 220 -26.42 8.69 -13.46
CA GLN A 220 -26.66 9.45 -12.22
C GLN A 220 -25.35 10.03 -11.65
N ILE A 221 -24.26 9.95 -12.38
CA ILE A 221 -22.95 10.44 -11.95
C ILE A 221 -22.63 11.73 -12.67
N TRP A 222 -22.19 12.73 -11.91
CA TRP A 222 -21.50 13.90 -12.45
C TRP A 222 -20.00 13.80 -12.15
N THR A 223 -19.15 14.25 -13.08
CA THR A 223 -17.71 14.36 -12.82
C THR A 223 -17.04 15.49 -13.61
N ASN A 224 -16.02 16.10 -13.01
CA ASN A 224 -15.09 17.00 -13.69
C ASN A 224 -13.82 16.30 -14.21
N MET A 225 -13.72 14.97 -14.05
CA MET A 225 -12.53 14.18 -14.39
C MET A 225 -12.66 13.51 -15.76
N LYS A 226 -12.20 14.20 -16.82
CA LYS A 226 -12.33 13.74 -18.21
C LYS A 226 -11.65 12.39 -18.48
N GLU A 227 -10.63 12.04 -17.69
CA GLU A 227 -9.89 10.78 -17.80
C GLU A 227 -10.73 9.53 -17.50
N LEU A 228 -11.88 9.71 -16.84
CA LEU A 228 -12.80 8.62 -16.48
C LEU A 228 -13.81 8.30 -17.59
N ASN A 229 -13.77 8.98 -18.73
CA ASN A 229 -14.73 8.83 -19.84
C ASN A 229 -14.88 7.39 -20.36
N SER A 230 -13.82 6.60 -20.31
CA SER A 230 -13.82 5.20 -20.76
C SER A 230 -14.50 4.25 -19.77
N LEU A 231 -14.61 4.64 -18.49
CA LEU A 231 -15.22 3.83 -17.44
C LEU A 231 -16.63 4.30 -17.08
N LEU A 232 -16.89 5.61 -17.11
CA LEU A 232 -18.15 6.21 -16.71
C LEU A 232 -18.92 6.68 -17.95
N TYR A 233 -19.23 5.74 -18.84
CA TYR A 233 -20.02 6.01 -20.04
C TYR A 233 -21.44 6.44 -19.66
N GLY A 234 -21.91 7.58 -20.19
CA GLY A 234 -23.23 8.13 -19.87
C GLY A 234 -23.28 9.06 -18.67
N ALA A 235 -22.18 9.21 -17.91
CA ALA A 235 -22.08 10.23 -16.87
C ALA A 235 -22.08 11.64 -17.45
N THR A 236 -22.53 12.61 -16.65
CA THR A 236 -22.48 14.04 -16.99
C THR A 236 -21.08 14.58 -16.70
N TYR A 237 -20.44 15.17 -17.72
CA TYR A 237 -19.12 15.79 -17.59
C TYR A 237 -19.26 17.30 -17.62
N GLY A 238 -18.69 17.99 -16.63
CA GLY A 238 -18.70 19.44 -16.55
C GLY A 238 -17.66 19.95 -15.58
N GLU A 239 -17.28 21.22 -15.69
CA GLU A 239 -16.32 21.82 -14.75
C GLU A 239 -16.94 22.08 -13.38
N LEU A 240 -18.22 22.44 -13.34
CA LEU A 240 -18.98 22.71 -12.11
C LEU A 240 -20.27 21.89 -12.11
N ILE A 241 -20.68 21.39 -10.94
CA ILE A 241 -21.93 20.63 -10.78
C ILE A 241 -23.10 21.57 -10.49
N GLY A 242 -24.16 21.50 -11.28
CA GLY A 242 -25.36 22.29 -11.02
C GLY A 242 -25.14 23.81 -11.03
N ILE A 243 -24.11 24.33 -11.68
CA ILE A 243 -23.96 25.78 -11.91
C ILE A 243 -24.38 26.08 -13.34
N GLU A 244 -25.46 26.85 -13.46
CA GLU A 244 -25.88 27.44 -14.72
C GLU A 244 -25.73 28.97 -14.62
N GLU A 245 -24.95 29.54 -15.53
CA GLU A 245 -24.57 30.96 -15.52
C GLU A 245 -23.95 31.39 -14.19
N ARG A 246 -24.73 32.03 -13.30
CA ARG A 246 -24.30 32.54 -11.99
C ARG A 246 -25.11 31.99 -10.83
N SER A 247 -25.98 31.02 -11.09
CA SER A 247 -26.90 30.46 -10.09
C SER A 247 -26.72 28.96 -9.96
N TYR A 248 -26.76 28.48 -8.72
CA TYR A 248 -26.83 27.05 -8.47
C TYR A 248 -28.24 26.54 -8.77
N LYS A 249 -28.31 25.51 -9.62
CA LYS A 249 -29.47 24.68 -9.87
C LYS A 249 -29.16 23.26 -9.41
N LYS A 250 -30.17 22.61 -8.84
CA LYS A 250 -30.01 21.23 -8.38
C LYS A 250 -29.83 20.33 -9.60
N GLU A 251 -28.73 19.58 -9.62
CA GLU A 251 -28.46 18.55 -10.61
C GLU A 251 -29.24 17.27 -10.27
N ASP A 252 -29.66 16.51 -11.28
CA ASP A 252 -30.29 15.19 -11.10
C ASP A 252 -29.27 14.07 -10.78
N ALA A 253 -27.99 14.43 -10.58
CA ALA A 253 -26.95 13.49 -10.18
C ALA A 253 -27.15 12.98 -8.74
N ARG A 254 -26.90 11.68 -8.53
CA ARG A 254 -26.86 11.06 -7.21
C ARG A 254 -25.45 11.07 -6.60
N LEU A 255 -24.44 10.96 -7.45
CA LEU A 255 -23.02 10.92 -7.06
C LEU A 255 -22.22 11.95 -7.86
N ALA A 256 -21.40 12.73 -7.16
CA ALA A 256 -20.38 13.58 -7.77
C ALA A 256 -18.99 12.95 -7.55
N ILE A 257 -18.24 12.68 -8.62
CA ILE A 257 -16.85 12.22 -8.56
C ILE A 257 -15.94 13.37 -8.99
N THR A 258 -15.08 13.84 -8.09
CA THR A 258 -14.26 15.04 -8.34
C THR A 258 -12.86 14.91 -7.80
N GLU A 259 -11.91 15.60 -8.41
CA GLU A 259 -10.51 15.68 -7.96
C GLU A 259 -10.22 16.83 -6.97
N TYR A 260 -11.16 17.77 -6.83
CA TYR A 260 -11.05 18.91 -5.91
C TYR A 260 -12.40 19.29 -5.30
N LEU A 261 -12.33 20.03 -4.19
CA LEU A 261 -13.49 20.60 -3.55
C LEU A 261 -13.79 21.97 -4.18
N SER A 262 -15.02 22.19 -4.63
CA SER A 262 -15.51 23.47 -5.15
C SER A 262 -16.77 23.91 -4.39
N ARG A 263 -17.22 25.15 -4.63
CA ARG A 263 -18.41 25.69 -3.93
C ARG A 263 -19.68 24.92 -4.29
N ASP A 264 -19.81 24.56 -5.55
CA ASP A 264 -20.89 23.78 -6.13
C ASP A 264 -20.90 22.32 -5.63
N VAL A 265 -19.74 21.66 -5.53
CA VAL A 265 -19.64 20.33 -4.91
C VAL A 265 -20.03 20.38 -3.43
N LEU A 266 -19.61 21.42 -2.70
CA LEU A 266 -20.04 21.63 -1.32
C LEU A 266 -21.55 21.82 -1.20
N GLN A 267 -22.15 22.62 -2.09
CA GLN A 267 -23.59 22.83 -2.12
C GLN A 267 -24.34 21.52 -2.42
N PHE A 268 -23.90 20.76 -3.42
CA PHE A 268 -24.44 19.45 -3.76
C PHE A 268 -24.41 18.48 -2.56
N LEU A 269 -23.29 18.44 -1.84
CA LEU A 269 -23.13 17.63 -0.64
C LEU A 269 -24.08 18.08 0.49
N LEU A 270 -24.22 19.39 0.71
CA LEU A 270 -25.14 19.94 1.72
C LEU A 270 -26.61 19.61 1.42
N ASP A 271 -26.98 19.55 0.14
CA ASP A 271 -28.33 19.27 -0.34
C ASP A 271 -28.71 17.78 -0.27
N GLY A 272 -27.78 16.90 0.12
CA GLY A 272 -28.02 15.46 0.27
C GLY A 272 -27.33 14.58 -0.76
N GLY A 273 -26.54 15.16 -1.67
CA GLY A 273 -25.76 14.42 -2.65
C GLY A 273 -24.65 13.57 -2.02
N SER A 274 -24.22 12.54 -2.74
CA SER A 274 -23.03 11.75 -2.36
C SER A 274 -21.82 12.24 -3.15
N VAL A 275 -20.68 12.42 -2.51
CA VAL A 275 -19.45 12.89 -3.15
C VAL A 275 -18.34 11.86 -2.95
N TRP A 276 -17.70 11.45 -4.04
CA TRP A 276 -16.40 10.79 -4.01
C TRP A 276 -15.32 11.79 -4.41
N LEU A 277 -14.56 12.25 -3.43
CA LEU A 277 -13.42 13.14 -3.63
C LEU A 277 -12.15 12.29 -3.84
N MET A 278 -11.67 12.26 -5.08
CA MET A 278 -10.41 11.63 -5.47
C MET A 278 -9.25 12.61 -5.24
N ALA A 279 -8.73 12.61 -4.01
CA ALA A 279 -7.72 13.54 -3.54
C ALA A 279 -6.37 13.38 -4.27
N LYS A 280 -6.04 14.34 -5.14
CA LYS A 280 -4.72 14.44 -5.79
C LYS A 280 -3.74 15.26 -4.93
N PRO A 281 -2.43 14.94 -4.94
CA PRO A 281 -1.42 15.74 -4.27
C PRO A 281 -1.50 17.22 -4.64
N GLY A 282 -1.39 18.07 -3.63
CA GLY A 282 -1.44 19.53 -3.75
C GLY A 282 -2.82 20.13 -3.46
N ASN A 283 -3.89 19.33 -3.42
CA ASN A 283 -5.26 19.81 -3.19
C ASN A 283 -5.67 19.78 -1.70
N GLN A 284 -4.86 19.20 -0.81
CA GLN A 284 -5.15 19.16 0.62
C GLN A 284 -4.22 20.06 1.42
N TYR A 285 -4.68 20.46 2.61
CA TYR A 285 -3.83 21.11 3.60
C TYR A 285 -3.13 20.04 4.43
N ASP A 286 -1.87 20.30 4.74
CA ASP A 286 -1.06 19.48 5.66
C ASP A 286 -0.90 18.00 5.25
N GLU A 287 -1.12 17.70 3.97
CA GLU A 287 -0.93 16.37 3.38
C GLU A 287 0.53 15.93 3.45
N VAL A 288 0.73 14.61 3.48
CA VAL A 288 2.05 13.99 3.47
C VAL A 288 2.23 13.25 2.15
N HIS A 289 3.22 13.64 1.36
CA HIS A 289 3.58 12.89 0.17
C HIS A 289 4.15 11.53 0.57
N THR A 290 3.69 10.48 -0.10
CA THR A 290 4.05 9.10 0.22
C THR A 290 4.77 8.43 -0.94
N LYS A 291 5.65 7.50 -0.58
CA LYS A 291 6.20 6.49 -1.47
C LYS A 291 5.91 5.14 -0.83
N TYR A 292 5.78 4.11 -1.66
CA TYR A 292 5.53 2.77 -1.11
C TYR A 292 6.71 2.27 -0.29
N LEU A 293 7.96 2.57 -0.66
CA LEU A 293 9.13 2.06 0.06
C LEU A 293 9.30 2.70 1.46
N PRO A 294 9.84 1.98 2.45
CA PRO A 294 10.02 2.49 3.81
C PRO A 294 10.94 3.71 3.88
N VAL A 295 10.89 4.41 5.01
CA VAL A 295 11.69 5.61 5.29
C VAL A 295 13.17 5.38 5.04
N PHE A 296 13.81 6.32 4.34
CA PHE A 296 15.25 6.33 4.13
C PHE A 296 15.98 6.97 5.31
N TRP A 297 16.88 6.20 5.93
CA TRP A 297 17.80 6.64 6.99
C TRP A 297 17.10 7.41 8.12
N ASN A 298 17.17 8.74 8.12
CA ASN A 298 16.71 9.57 9.23
C ASN A 298 15.82 10.72 8.74
N PHE A 299 14.64 10.82 9.35
CA PHE A 299 13.65 11.85 9.04
C PHE A 299 14.10 13.27 9.43
N LEU A 300 14.71 13.44 10.60
CA LEU A 300 15.15 14.74 11.12
C LEU A 300 16.26 15.39 10.27
N TRP A 301 17.15 14.59 9.70
CA TRP A 301 18.24 15.09 8.85
C TRP A 301 17.83 15.28 7.39
N PHE A 302 16.82 14.55 6.93
CA PHE A 302 16.27 14.65 5.59
C PHE A 302 14.77 14.94 5.64
N PRO A 303 14.33 16.08 6.19
CA PRO A 303 12.91 16.38 6.41
C PRO A 303 12.13 16.59 5.10
N THR A 304 12.83 16.94 4.02
CA THR A 304 12.25 17.13 2.67
C THR A 304 12.22 15.84 1.84
N GLN A 305 12.61 14.69 2.43
CA GLN A 305 12.53 13.42 1.70
C GLN A 305 11.07 13.06 1.40
N ALA A 306 10.83 12.50 0.21
CA ALA A 306 9.48 12.16 -0.22
C ALA A 306 8.93 10.87 0.42
N SER A 307 9.77 10.03 1.06
CA SER A 307 9.32 8.83 1.77
C SER A 307 9.49 9.01 3.29
N THR A 308 8.42 9.42 3.96
CA THR A 308 8.43 9.65 5.41
C THR A 308 7.44 8.79 6.17
N THR A 309 6.57 8.08 5.47
CA THR A 309 5.59 7.13 6.03
C THR A 309 6.22 5.75 6.18
N MET A 310 5.73 4.96 7.13
CA MET A 310 6.39 3.74 7.58
C MET A 310 5.65 2.44 7.20
N GLY A 311 4.47 2.56 6.61
CA GLY A 311 3.58 1.45 6.24
C GLY A 311 2.12 1.90 6.32
N MET A 312 1.20 0.95 6.21
CA MET A 312 -0.24 1.23 6.29
C MET A 312 -1.00 0.09 6.98
N ILE A 313 -2.15 0.44 7.55
CA ILE A 313 -3.11 -0.49 8.14
C ILE A 313 -4.36 -0.41 7.27
N VAL A 314 -4.81 -1.55 6.75
CA VAL A 314 -6.06 -1.67 6.00
C VAL A 314 -7.11 -2.18 6.98
N ASN A 315 -8.06 -1.32 7.34
CA ASN A 315 -9.12 -1.70 8.27
C ASN A 315 -10.21 -2.49 7.53
N GLU A 316 -10.79 -3.47 8.22
CA GLU A 316 -11.97 -4.19 7.74
C GLU A 316 -13.08 -3.18 7.40
N HIS A 317 -13.49 -3.16 6.14
CA HIS A 317 -14.45 -2.19 5.65
C HIS A 317 -15.24 -2.76 4.47
N PRO A 318 -16.55 -2.47 4.34
CA PRO A 318 -17.37 -3.01 3.25
C PRO A 318 -16.85 -2.75 1.83
N VAL A 319 -16.08 -1.68 1.65
CA VAL A 319 -15.42 -1.34 0.37
C VAL A 319 -14.40 -2.40 -0.08
N PHE A 320 -13.87 -3.20 0.85
CA PHE A 320 -12.86 -4.22 0.60
C PHE A 320 -13.38 -5.66 0.72
N ASN A 321 -14.68 -5.88 0.94
CA ASN A 321 -15.25 -7.24 1.09
C ASN A 321 -14.88 -8.22 -0.04
N HIS A 322 -14.57 -7.68 -1.23
CA HIS A 322 -14.11 -8.46 -2.38
C HIS A 322 -12.73 -8.02 -2.88
N PHE A 323 -11.92 -7.37 -2.07
CA PHE A 323 -10.55 -6.98 -2.40
C PHE A 323 -9.60 -7.72 -1.46
N PRO A 324 -8.88 -8.77 -1.92
CA PRO A 324 -8.04 -9.59 -1.05
C PRO A 324 -7.02 -8.72 -0.30
N HIS A 325 -6.96 -8.79 1.03
CA HIS A 325 -5.94 -8.12 1.81
C HIS A 325 -5.66 -8.83 3.14
N ASP A 326 -4.47 -8.62 3.67
CA ASP A 326 -4.01 -9.15 4.95
C ASP A 326 -4.02 -8.08 6.07
N GLY A 327 -4.65 -6.93 5.83
CA GLY A 327 -4.70 -5.81 6.76
C GLY A 327 -3.44 -4.93 6.76
N MET A 328 -2.43 -5.23 5.94
CA MET A 328 -1.14 -4.54 5.96
C MET A 328 -0.66 -4.15 4.56
N SER A 329 0.49 -3.46 4.48
CA SER A 329 1.16 -3.19 3.21
C SER A 329 1.67 -4.46 2.54
N ASN A 330 1.20 -4.75 1.32
CA ASN A 330 1.72 -5.79 0.44
C ASN A 330 1.86 -5.27 -1.01
N TRP A 331 2.41 -6.08 -1.91
CA TRP A 331 2.80 -5.62 -3.24
C TRP A 331 1.64 -5.22 -4.16
N GLN A 332 0.40 -5.68 -3.92
CA GLN A 332 -0.75 -5.25 -4.71
C GLN A 332 -1.06 -3.75 -4.50
N TRP A 333 -0.67 -3.19 -3.35
CA TRP A 333 -0.93 -1.79 -3.05
C TRP A 333 0.07 -0.84 -3.70
N TYR A 334 1.19 -1.35 -4.22
CA TYR A 334 2.30 -0.54 -4.74
C TYR A 334 1.81 0.50 -5.75
N HIS A 335 1.06 0.09 -6.78
CA HIS A 335 0.56 1.01 -7.81
C HIS A 335 -0.63 1.87 -7.37
N LEU A 336 -1.27 1.54 -6.25
CA LEU A 336 -2.39 2.28 -5.70
C LEU A 336 -1.93 3.46 -4.84
N VAL A 337 -0.82 3.31 -4.11
CA VAL A 337 -0.39 4.27 -3.08
C VAL A 337 0.99 4.90 -3.33
N ASP A 338 1.78 4.40 -4.28
CA ASP A 338 3.07 5.02 -4.58
C ASP A 338 2.91 6.40 -5.24
N GLN A 339 3.62 7.40 -4.70
CA GLN A 339 3.59 8.80 -5.16
C GLN A 339 2.20 9.44 -5.05
N THR A 340 1.45 9.10 -3.99
CA THR A 340 0.19 9.76 -3.63
C THR A 340 0.34 10.60 -2.36
N ALA A 341 -0.74 11.28 -1.98
CA ALA A 341 -0.81 12.05 -0.74
C ALA A 341 -1.59 11.27 0.34
N ALA A 342 -1.02 11.18 1.53
CA ALA A 342 -1.75 10.75 2.72
C ALA A 342 -2.45 11.96 3.36
N LEU A 343 -3.74 11.79 3.64
CA LEU A 343 -4.68 12.80 4.10
C LEU A 343 -4.51 12.99 5.60
N CYS A 344 -4.30 14.23 6.06
CA CYS A 344 -4.17 14.54 7.48
C CYS A 344 -5.52 14.59 8.19
N LEU A 345 -5.70 13.75 9.20
CA LEU A 345 -6.93 13.62 10.01
C LEU A 345 -6.79 14.21 11.42
N ASP A 346 -5.69 14.90 11.75
CA ASP A 346 -5.44 15.44 13.09
C ASP A 346 -6.53 16.44 13.53
N ASN A 347 -7.11 17.18 12.59
CA ASN A 347 -8.17 18.16 12.85
C ASN A 347 -9.59 17.57 12.83
N VAL A 348 -9.74 16.26 12.58
CA VAL A 348 -11.02 15.54 12.48
C VAL A 348 -10.95 14.19 13.21
N PRO A 349 -10.73 14.19 14.53
CA PRO A 349 -10.53 12.96 15.32
C PRO A 349 -11.72 11.98 15.24
N GLN A 350 -12.92 12.47 14.96
CA GLN A 350 -14.14 11.66 14.82
C GLN A 350 -14.15 10.78 13.55
N VAL A 351 -13.32 11.07 12.56
CA VAL A 351 -13.26 10.31 11.30
C VAL A 351 -12.34 9.11 11.48
N ALA A 352 -12.84 7.89 11.29
CA ALA A 352 -11.98 6.69 11.28
C ALA A 352 -11.33 6.50 9.90
N PRO A 353 -10.02 6.19 9.83
CA PRO A 353 -9.37 5.86 8.57
C PRO A 353 -9.87 4.50 8.06
N ILE A 354 -10.19 4.40 6.77
CA ILE A 354 -10.47 3.12 6.10
C ILE A 354 -9.15 2.43 5.76
N VAL A 355 -8.20 3.20 5.22
CA VAL A 355 -6.80 2.79 5.08
C VAL A 355 -5.95 3.83 5.78
N GLU A 356 -5.39 3.44 6.92
CA GLU A 356 -4.55 4.31 7.74
C GLU A 356 -3.09 4.25 7.27
N VAL A 357 -2.43 5.39 7.26
CA VAL A 357 -1.00 5.47 6.96
C VAL A 357 -0.24 5.69 8.27
N VAL A 358 0.72 4.81 8.56
CA VAL A 358 1.53 4.95 9.76
C VAL A 358 2.61 5.99 9.49
N ASP A 359 2.50 7.14 10.14
CA ASP A 359 3.45 8.22 10.00
C ASP A 359 4.77 7.95 10.72
N ASN A 360 5.81 8.72 10.39
CA ASN A 360 7.06 8.72 11.12
C ASN A 360 6.84 9.00 12.61
N PHE A 361 7.49 8.24 13.49
CA PHE A 361 7.39 8.40 14.95
C PHE A 361 7.86 9.78 15.47
N HIS A 362 8.60 10.57 14.68
CA HIS A 362 8.93 11.96 15.05
C HIS A 362 7.78 12.95 14.77
N ARG A 363 6.95 12.69 13.75
CA ARG A 363 5.87 13.60 13.31
C ARG A 363 4.50 13.14 13.80
N MET A 364 4.28 11.83 13.82
CA MET A 364 3.10 11.13 14.36
C MET A 364 1.76 11.67 13.84
N LYS A 365 1.66 12.22 12.64
CA LYS A 365 0.35 12.65 12.11
C LYS A 365 -0.60 11.48 12.01
N ARG A 366 -1.89 11.74 12.27
CA ARG A 366 -2.95 10.80 11.94
C ARG A 366 -3.23 10.91 10.45
N LEU A 367 -2.86 9.89 9.68
CA LEU A 367 -2.88 9.92 8.22
C LEU A 367 -3.76 8.81 7.63
N ALA A 368 -4.36 9.05 6.48
CA ALA A 368 -5.15 8.05 5.76
C ALA A 368 -5.04 8.16 4.24
N TYR A 369 -5.14 7.02 3.54
CA TYR A 369 -5.39 7.00 2.09
C TYR A 369 -6.87 7.05 1.75
N ALA A 370 -7.75 6.62 2.66
CA ALA A 370 -9.20 6.70 2.48
C ALA A 370 -9.94 6.89 3.81
N PHE A 371 -11.05 7.62 3.76
CA PHE A 371 -12.00 7.76 4.87
C PHE A 371 -13.39 8.15 4.36
N GLU A 372 -14.39 8.08 5.24
CA GLU A 372 -15.74 8.53 4.94
C GLU A 372 -16.38 9.34 6.07
N ALA A 373 -17.31 10.23 5.73
CA ALA A 373 -18.07 11.03 6.67
C ALA A 373 -19.41 11.52 6.09
N LYS A 374 -20.35 11.86 6.95
CA LYS A 374 -21.54 12.65 6.62
C LYS A 374 -21.23 14.13 6.68
N VAL A 375 -21.84 14.91 5.79
CA VAL A 375 -21.62 16.36 5.68
C VAL A 375 -22.94 17.02 5.31
N GLY A 376 -23.47 17.87 6.17
CA GLY A 376 -24.84 18.37 5.99
C GLY A 376 -25.81 17.20 5.90
N LYS A 377 -26.60 17.15 4.81
CA LYS A 377 -27.51 16.03 4.52
C LYS A 377 -26.89 14.92 3.68
N GLY A 378 -25.72 15.15 3.10
CA GLY A 378 -25.05 14.26 2.17
C GLY A 378 -23.96 13.39 2.79
N LYS A 379 -23.25 12.67 1.92
CA LYS A 379 -22.22 11.70 2.29
C LYS A 379 -20.96 11.93 1.47
N LEU A 380 -19.80 11.84 2.12
CA LEU A 380 -18.49 12.09 1.54
C LEU A 380 -17.61 10.86 1.71
N PHE A 381 -17.07 10.37 0.60
CA PHE A 381 -16.00 9.39 0.57
C PHE A 381 -14.76 10.08 -0.01
N VAL A 382 -13.64 10.05 0.71
CA VAL A 382 -12.39 10.64 0.25
C VAL A 382 -11.36 9.54 0.08
N SER A 383 -10.67 9.52 -1.06
CA SER A 383 -9.56 8.60 -1.29
C SER A 383 -8.45 9.24 -2.12
N SER A 384 -7.20 8.91 -1.83
CA SER A 384 -6.04 9.34 -2.62
C SER A 384 -5.37 8.22 -3.43
N PHE A 385 -6.08 7.10 -3.63
CA PHE A 385 -5.62 6.02 -4.50
C PHE A 385 -5.45 6.49 -5.94
N ARG A 386 -4.50 5.89 -6.65
CA ARG A 386 -4.25 6.12 -8.07
C ARG A 386 -5.27 5.42 -8.97
N THR A 387 -6.52 5.81 -8.85
CA THR A 387 -7.65 5.21 -9.58
C THR A 387 -8.27 6.19 -10.59
N TYR A 388 -7.57 7.28 -10.92
CA TYR A 388 -8.07 8.36 -11.77
C TYR A 388 -7.40 8.47 -13.15
N ALA A 389 -6.16 8.02 -13.29
CA ALA A 389 -5.43 8.14 -14.56
C ALA A 389 -5.66 6.91 -15.45
N THR A 390 -5.86 7.12 -16.76
CA THR A 390 -6.11 6.03 -17.71
C THR A 390 -5.01 4.95 -17.69
N ASN A 391 -3.75 5.33 -17.49
CA ASN A 391 -2.65 4.36 -17.40
C ASN A 391 -2.66 3.56 -16.09
N ASP A 392 -3.09 4.17 -14.99
CA ASP A 392 -3.20 3.47 -13.71
C ASP A 392 -4.38 2.48 -13.77
N LEU A 393 -5.50 2.87 -14.37
CA LEU A 393 -6.69 2.03 -14.58
C LEU A 393 -6.49 0.86 -15.56
N LYS A 394 -5.37 0.78 -16.28
CA LYS A 394 -5.01 -0.43 -17.03
C LYS A 394 -4.60 -1.57 -16.09
N ARG A 395 -4.18 -1.26 -14.87
CA ARG A 395 -3.73 -2.26 -13.90
C ARG A 395 -4.92 -2.97 -13.27
N PRO A 396 -4.88 -4.31 -13.14
CA PRO A 396 -5.99 -5.10 -12.58
C PRO A 396 -6.46 -4.60 -11.22
N GLU A 397 -5.53 -4.37 -10.29
CA GLU A 397 -5.79 -3.96 -8.91
C GLU A 397 -6.37 -2.54 -8.83
N ASN A 398 -5.88 -1.60 -9.64
CA ASN A 398 -6.41 -0.23 -9.69
C ASN A 398 -7.81 -0.19 -10.29
N SER A 399 -8.02 -0.88 -11.42
CA SER A 399 -9.32 -0.97 -12.08
C SER A 399 -10.37 -1.63 -11.18
N TYR A 400 -9.99 -2.74 -10.53
CA TYR A 400 -10.88 -3.47 -9.66
C TYR A 400 -11.22 -2.67 -8.40
N LEU A 401 -10.24 -2.03 -7.75
CA LEU A 401 -10.50 -1.19 -6.59
C LEU A 401 -11.37 0.03 -6.94
N PHE A 402 -11.15 0.67 -8.10
CA PHE A 402 -12.03 1.73 -8.59
C PHE A 402 -13.50 1.28 -8.62
N GLN A 403 -13.76 0.11 -9.18
CA GLN A 403 -15.11 -0.43 -9.23
C GLN A 403 -15.66 -0.81 -7.85
N MET A 404 -14.83 -1.30 -6.93
CA MET A 404 -15.27 -1.61 -5.56
C MET A 404 -15.70 -0.35 -4.83
N ILE A 405 -14.92 0.72 -4.93
CA ILE A 405 -15.27 2.02 -4.35
C ILE A 405 -16.54 2.55 -5.00
N LEU A 406 -16.64 2.53 -6.33
CA LEU A 406 -17.81 3.04 -7.04
C LEU A 406 -19.10 2.30 -6.65
N ASN A 407 -19.06 0.97 -6.64
CA ASN A 407 -20.21 0.16 -6.23
C ASN A 407 -20.57 0.42 -4.76
N TYR A 408 -19.57 0.57 -3.89
CA TYR A 408 -19.78 0.88 -2.49
C TYR A 408 -20.51 2.23 -2.32
N VAL A 409 -19.99 3.33 -2.90
CA VAL A 409 -20.57 4.67 -2.73
C VAL A 409 -21.96 4.84 -3.37
N LEU A 410 -22.29 4.02 -4.37
CA LEU A 410 -23.64 3.97 -4.97
C LEU A 410 -24.61 3.07 -4.20
N SER A 411 -24.10 2.17 -3.35
CA SER A 411 -24.92 1.21 -2.60
C SER A 411 -25.58 1.82 -1.36
N GLU A 412 -26.56 1.11 -0.81
CA GLU A 412 -27.16 1.44 0.48
C GLU A 412 -26.22 1.21 1.67
N SER A 413 -25.14 0.43 1.47
CA SER A 413 -24.12 0.15 2.48
C SER A 413 -23.21 1.34 2.75
N PHE A 414 -23.21 2.37 1.89
CA PHE A 414 -22.49 3.62 2.15
C PHE A 414 -23.20 4.41 3.24
N GLN A 415 -22.84 4.13 4.50
CA GLN A 415 -23.45 4.74 5.68
C GLN A 415 -22.38 5.25 6.65
N PRO A 416 -21.74 6.40 6.33
CA PRO A 416 -20.69 6.92 7.19
C PRO A 416 -21.17 7.20 8.61
N ASN A 417 -20.36 6.79 9.58
CA ASN A 417 -20.63 7.01 11.00
C ASN A 417 -20.16 8.39 11.47
N ALA A 418 -19.01 8.85 10.97
CA ALA A 418 -18.46 10.16 11.31
C ALA A 418 -19.29 11.29 10.69
N GLN A 419 -19.40 12.42 11.39
CA GLN A 419 -20.02 13.64 10.89
C GLN A 419 -18.97 14.75 10.84
N LEU A 420 -18.89 15.44 9.70
CA LEU A 420 -18.07 16.63 9.50
C LEU A 420 -18.95 17.85 9.20
N THR A 421 -18.47 19.00 9.66
CA THR A 421 -18.94 20.32 9.28
C THR A 421 -18.25 20.80 8.00
N VAL A 422 -18.85 21.76 7.28
CA VAL A 422 -18.21 22.39 6.13
C VAL A 422 -16.89 23.05 6.51
N GLY A 423 -16.81 23.64 7.71
CA GLY A 423 -15.59 24.27 8.22
C GLY A 423 -14.43 23.29 8.39
N GLU A 424 -14.69 22.08 8.87
CA GLU A 424 -13.67 21.03 8.99
C GLU A 424 -13.18 20.56 7.62
N ILE A 425 -14.08 20.38 6.65
CA ILE A 425 -13.70 19.92 5.30
C ILE A 425 -12.88 20.99 4.58
N VAL A 426 -13.25 22.26 4.67
CA VAL A 426 -12.50 23.38 4.08
C VAL A 426 -11.14 23.60 4.77
N ARG A 427 -10.97 23.15 6.02
CA ARG A 427 -9.65 23.11 6.69
C ARG A 427 -8.78 21.95 6.23
N MET A 428 -9.38 20.86 5.74
CA MET A 428 -8.65 19.70 5.22
C MET A 428 -8.34 19.83 3.72
N CYS A 429 -9.28 20.35 2.93
CA CYS A 429 -9.21 20.42 1.48
C CYS A 429 -9.24 21.87 1.01
N LYS A 430 -8.37 22.21 0.07
CA LYS A 430 -8.40 23.51 -0.60
C LYS A 430 -9.67 23.61 -1.43
N VAL A 431 -10.38 24.73 -1.28
CA VAL A 431 -11.53 25.03 -2.14
C VAL A 431 -11.01 25.70 -3.40
N ASN A 432 -11.03 24.95 -4.51
CA ASN A 432 -10.69 25.48 -5.81
C ASN A 432 -11.92 26.18 -6.38
N GLY A 433 -11.83 27.50 -6.53
CA GLY A 433 -12.82 28.29 -7.24
C GLY A 433 -12.25 28.68 -8.58
N GLN A 434 -12.65 28.01 -9.67
CA GLN A 434 -12.71 28.74 -10.93
C GLN A 434 -13.89 29.70 -10.79
N THR A 435 -13.59 30.99 -10.68
CA THR A 435 -14.62 32.03 -10.83
C THR A 435 -15.24 31.83 -12.20
N VAL A 436 -16.53 31.52 -12.24
CA VAL A 436 -17.32 31.69 -13.46
C VAL A 436 -17.30 33.18 -13.75
N THR A 437 -16.43 33.63 -14.65
CA THR A 437 -16.37 35.02 -15.12
C THR A 437 -17.55 35.33 -16.01
#